data_AF-A0AAV4WPW7-F1
#
_entry.id   AF-A0AAV4WPW7-F1
#
_cell.length_a   1.000
_cell.length_b   1.000
_cell.length_c   1.000
_cell.angle_alpha   90.00
_cell.angle_beta   90.00
_cell.angle_gamma   90.00
#
_symmetry.space_group_name_H-M   'P 1'
#
loop_
_entity.id
_entity.type
_entity.pdbx_description
1 polymer ?
#
loop_
_entity_poly.entity_id
_entity_poly.type
_entity_poly.pdbx_seq_one_letter_code
_entity_poly.pdbx_strand_id
1 'polypeptide(L)'
;MHPKSTSSRRELNEVFSPCSRFQMGRIIRERGGCLGAPPVDCGNGVREGGEQCDCGWEKICGDLDPCCTPSDAPKGGCALRNGSRCSPKESHCCKEDCTIESDAGALCFRSDTHCLISRCDGRTATCPAPPLPRMVIPCKGTSKTCKGGACNSTVCADHDLKTASAKT
;
A
#
# COMPACT_ATOMS: atom_id res chain seq x y z
N MET A 1 -11.99 14.84 11.27
CA MET A 1 -12.49 16.00 10.49
C MET A 1 -12.08 17.33 11.14
N HIS A 2 -10.80 17.52 11.42
CA HIS A 2 -10.32 18.80 11.92
C HIS A 2 -10.16 19.77 10.73
N PRO A 3 -10.58 21.04 10.83
CA PRO A 3 -10.58 21.98 9.68
C PRO A 3 -9.16 22.39 9.23
N LYS A 4 -8.12 21.93 9.92
CA LYS A 4 -6.71 22.17 9.61
C LYS A 4 -5.92 20.88 9.77
N SER A 5 -4.90 20.68 8.94
CA SER A 5 -3.95 19.57 9.11
C SER A 5 -3.21 19.73 10.44
N THR A 6 -3.33 18.75 11.33
CA THR A 6 -2.67 18.74 12.64
C THR A 6 -1.72 17.55 12.75
N SER A 7 -0.42 17.82 12.84
CA SER A 7 0.60 16.77 13.07
C SER A 7 0.74 16.37 14.53
N SER A 8 0.05 17.05 15.45
CA SER A 8 0.32 17.03 16.90
C SER A 8 -0.54 16.05 17.72
N ARG A 9 -1.48 15.30 17.12
CA ARG A 9 -2.23 14.22 17.81
C ARG A 9 -2.52 13.05 16.86
N ARG A 10 -1.50 12.23 16.60
CA ARG A 10 -1.55 11.15 15.60
C ARG A 10 -2.62 10.10 15.88
N GLU A 11 -2.82 9.71 17.13
CA GLU A 11 -3.81 8.69 17.52
C GLU A 11 -5.25 9.10 17.19
N LEU A 12 -5.54 10.40 17.13
CA LEU A 12 -6.87 10.93 16.78
C LEU A 12 -7.00 11.27 15.29
N ASN A 13 -5.90 11.21 14.52
CA ASN A 13 -5.93 11.52 13.09
C ASN A 13 -6.53 10.37 12.26
N GLU A 14 -6.47 9.14 12.78
CA GLU A 14 -7.00 7.94 12.11
C GLU A 14 -8.40 7.58 12.57
N VAL A 15 -8.97 8.31 13.54
CA VAL A 15 -10.28 8.02 14.13
C VAL A 15 -11.21 9.21 13.97
N PHE A 16 -12.43 8.95 13.51
CA PHE A 16 -13.47 9.97 13.47
C PHE A 16 -13.98 10.32 14.87
N SER A 17 -14.23 11.61 15.11
CA SER A 17 -14.83 12.08 16.37
C SER A 17 -16.27 11.55 16.53
N PRO A 18 -16.81 11.53 17.77
CA PRO A 18 -18.20 11.12 18.00
C PRO A 18 -19.21 11.89 17.14
N CYS A 19 -19.04 13.21 16.98
CA CYS A 19 -19.90 14.04 16.15
C CYS A 19 -19.83 13.65 14.67
N SER A 20 -18.62 13.40 14.14
CA SER A 20 -18.45 12.95 12.75
C SER A 20 -19.09 11.58 12.52
N ARG A 21 -18.87 10.62 13.43
CA ARG A 21 -19.47 9.28 13.35
C ARG A 21 -21.00 9.34 13.36
N PHE A 22 -21.58 10.18 14.23
CA PHE A 22 -23.03 10.39 14.28
C PHE A 22 -23.59 10.91 12.95
N GLN A 23 -22.98 11.96 12.39
CA GLN A 23 -23.45 12.55 11.12
C GLN A 23 -23.26 11.59 9.94
N MET A 24 -22.11 10.93 9.83
CA MET A 24 -21.88 9.92 8.79
C MET A 24 -22.90 8.78 8.90
N GLY A 25 -23.13 8.26 10.11
CA GLY A 25 -24.13 7.21 10.32
C GLY A 25 -25.55 7.63 9.94
N ARG A 26 -25.92 8.90 10.19
CA ARG A 26 -27.20 9.46 9.73
C ARG A 26 -27.30 9.44 8.21
N ILE A 27 -26.31 9.97 7.51
CA ILE A 27 -26.30 10.02 6.03
C ILE A 27 -26.27 8.63 5.42
N ILE A 28 -25.47 7.70 5.96
CA ILE A 28 -25.42 6.32 5.47
C ILE A 28 -26.79 5.64 5.62
N ARG A 29 -27.52 5.87 6.71
CA ARG A 29 -28.90 5.33 6.85
C ARG A 29 -29.90 5.99 5.91
N GLU A 30 -29.82 7.30 5.72
CA GLU A 30 -30.76 8.06 4.88
C GLU A 30 -30.51 7.86 3.38
N ARG A 31 -29.25 7.64 2.96
CA ARG A 31 -28.83 7.69 1.55
C ARG A 31 -27.91 6.56 1.12
N GLY A 32 -27.60 5.60 1.98
CA GLY A 32 -26.64 4.53 1.71
C GLY A 32 -27.18 3.37 0.87
N GLY A 33 -28.33 3.49 0.23
CA GLY A 33 -28.91 2.40 -0.59
C GLY A 33 -28.03 1.93 -1.74
N CYS A 34 -27.06 2.74 -2.18
CA CYS A 34 -26.04 2.37 -3.16
C CYS A 34 -24.74 1.82 -2.55
N LEU A 35 -24.58 1.84 -1.23
CA LEU A 35 -23.42 1.28 -0.53
C LEU A 35 -23.68 -0.20 -0.24
N GLY A 36 -23.64 -1.02 -1.29
CA GLY A 36 -23.58 -2.47 -1.16
C GLY A 36 -22.16 -2.95 -0.89
N ALA A 37 -21.99 -4.23 -0.54
CA ALA A 37 -20.70 -4.87 -0.77
C ALA A 37 -20.37 -4.71 -2.26
N PRO A 38 -19.18 -4.20 -2.64
CA PRO A 38 -18.79 -4.29 -4.02
C PRO A 38 -18.89 -5.78 -4.41
N PRO A 39 -19.53 -6.13 -5.52
CA PRO A 39 -19.37 -7.48 -6.03
C PRO A 39 -17.86 -7.74 -6.14
N VAL A 40 -17.41 -8.92 -5.72
CA VAL A 40 -16.07 -9.39 -6.09
C VAL A 40 -16.16 -9.57 -7.59
N ASP A 41 -15.73 -8.54 -8.31
CA ASP A 41 -16.01 -8.37 -9.72
C ASP A 41 -14.69 -8.24 -10.46
N CYS A 42 -14.36 -9.33 -11.13
CA CYS A 42 -13.23 -9.41 -12.02
C CYS A 42 -13.34 -8.28 -13.05
N GLY A 43 -12.34 -7.40 -13.08
CA GLY A 43 -12.25 -6.26 -13.98
C GLY A 43 -12.25 -4.90 -13.29
N ASN A 44 -12.33 -4.85 -11.96
CA ASN A 44 -12.28 -3.62 -11.17
C ASN A 44 -10.83 -3.14 -10.92
N GLY A 45 -9.84 -3.96 -11.27
CA GLY A 45 -8.41 -3.69 -11.14
C GLY A 45 -7.84 -4.01 -9.75
N VAL A 46 -8.58 -4.70 -8.90
CA VAL A 46 -8.16 -5.11 -7.56
C VAL A 46 -8.30 -6.62 -7.44
N ARG A 47 -7.19 -7.31 -7.20
CA ARG A 47 -7.22 -8.76 -6.99
C ARG A 47 -7.93 -9.12 -5.68
N GLU A 48 -9.12 -9.70 -5.79
CA GLU A 48 -9.98 -10.03 -4.65
C GLU A 48 -10.47 -11.49 -4.69
N GLY A 49 -10.83 -12.03 -3.51
CA GLY A 49 -11.37 -13.38 -3.41
C GLY A 49 -10.46 -14.47 -3.98
N GLY A 50 -10.93 -15.18 -5.03
CA GLY A 50 -10.24 -16.29 -5.69
C GLY A 50 -9.41 -15.88 -6.92
N GLU A 51 -9.34 -14.59 -7.24
CA GLU A 51 -8.61 -14.08 -8.40
C GLU A 51 -7.09 -14.17 -8.22
N GLN A 52 -6.40 -14.40 -9.33
CA GLN A 52 -4.93 -14.44 -9.35
C GLN A 52 -4.32 -13.10 -9.78
N CYS A 53 -5.07 -12.29 -10.51
CA CYS A 53 -4.71 -10.96 -10.99
C CYS A 53 -5.99 -10.24 -11.45
N ASP A 54 -5.97 -8.91 -11.55
CA ASP A 54 -7.06 -8.18 -12.22
C ASP A 54 -6.48 -7.01 -13.02
N CYS A 55 -6.51 -7.13 -14.35
CA CYS A 55 -6.01 -6.14 -15.30
C CYS A 55 -7.14 -5.32 -15.98
N GLY A 56 -8.40 -5.52 -15.59
CA GLY A 56 -9.54 -4.93 -16.28
C GLY A 56 -9.95 -5.67 -17.57
N TRP A 57 -10.62 -4.95 -18.46
CA TRP A 57 -11.12 -5.46 -19.75
C TRP A 57 -10.01 -5.60 -20.81
N GLU A 58 -10.25 -6.42 -21.83
CA GLU A 58 -9.31 -6.75 -22.93
C GLU A 58 -8.63 -5.50 -23.51
N LYS A 59 -9.38 -4.42 -23.70
CA LYS A 59 -8.89 -3.17 -24.31
C LYS A 59 -7.71 -2.52 -23.55
N ILE A 60 -7.62 -2.72 -22.23
CA ILE A 60 -6.59 -2.10 -21.38
C ILE A 60 -5.67 -3.13 -20.74
N CYS A 61 -6.12 -4.39 -20.62
CA CYS A 61 -5.42 -5.41 -19.87
C CYS A 61 -4.01 -5.69 -20.40
N GLY A 62 -3.83 -5.77 -21.73
CA GLY A 62 -2.52 -6.08 -22.33
C GLY A 62 -1.44 -5.05 -22.00
N ASP A 63 -1.81 -3.77 -21.89
CA ASP A 63 -0.88 -2.68 -21.56
C ASP A 63 -0.64 -2.58 -20.05
N LEU A 64 -1.62 -2.96 -19.24
CA LEU A 64 -1.53 -2.92 -17.77
C LEU A 64 -0.80 -4.14 -17.20
N ASP A 65 -1.04 -5.31 -17.78
CA ASP A 65 -0.53 -6.59 -17.30
C ASP A 65 -0.60 -7.67 -18.39
N PRO A 66 0.50 -7.90 -19.14
CA PRO A 66 0.54 -8.92 -20.18
C PRO A 66 0.39 -10.35 -19.64
N CYS A 67 0.50 -10.54 -18.32
CA CYS A 67 0.49 -11.83 -17.64
C CYS A 67 -0.92 -12.25 -17.19
N CYS A 68 -1.87 -11.32 -17.20
CA CYS A 68 -3.23 -11.54 -16.73
C CYS A 68 -4.21 -11.78 -17.89
N THR A 69 -5.25 -12.56 -17.61
CA THR A 69 -6.37 -12.78 -18.53
C THR A 69 -7.45 -11.72 -18.25
N PRO A 70 -7.89 -10.95 -19.24
CA PRO A 70 -8.87 -9.88 -19.05
C PRO A 70 -10.22 -10.41 -18.58
N SER A 71 -10.99 -9.56 -17.93
CA SER A 71 -12.23 -9.97 -17.28
C SER A 71 -13.35 -10.37 -18.23
N ASP A 72 -13.37 -9.80 -19.43
CA ASP A 72 -14.31 -10.12 -20.51
C ASP A 72 -13.85 -11.31 -21.37
N ALA A 73 -12.78 -12.01 -20.97
CA ALA A 73 -12.38 -13.25 -21.61
C ALA A 73 -13.49 -14.33 -21.49
N PRO A 74 -13.76 -15.12 -22.55
CA PRO A 74 -14.82 -16.12 -22.52
C PRO A 74 -14.70 -17.17 -21.41
N LYS A 75 -13.49 -17.42 -20.93
CA LYS A 75 -13.17 -18.33 -19.81
C LYS A 75 -11.93 -17.84 -19.09
N GLY A 76 -11.94 -17.94 -17.75
CA GLY A 76 -10.75 -17.70 -16.93
C GLY A 76 -10.33 -16.24 -16.82
N GLY A 77 -11.26 -15.29 -16.88
CA GLY A 77 -10.95 -13.90 -16.55
C GLY A 77 -10.35 -13.77 -15.15
N CYS A 78 -9.45 -12.81 -14.98
CA CYS A 78 -8.72 -12.56 -13.72
C CYS A 78 -7.88 -13.75 -13.21
N ALA A 79 -7.52 -14.64 -14.13
CA ALA A 79 -6.53 -15.69 -13.92
C ALA A 79 -5.23 -15.38 -14.66
N LEU A 80 -4.12 -15.88 -14.14
CA LEU A 80 -2.84 -15.81 -14.84
C LEU A 80 -2.92 -16.57 -16.16
N ARG A 81 -2.33 -16.00 -17.21
CA ARG A 81 -2.20 -16.68 -18.50
C ARG A 81 -1.34 -17.94 -18.35
N ASN A 82 -1.54 -18.89 -19.26
CA ASN A 82 -0.77 -20.13 -19.24
C ASN A 82 0.75 -19.84 -19.38
N GLY A 83 1.56 -20.39 -18.47
CA GLY A 83 2.99 -20.14 -18.40
C GLY A 83 3.40 -18.94 -17.52
N SER A 84 2.47 -18.05 -17.17
CA SER A 84 2.72 -16.96 -16.22
C SER A 84 2.84 -17.50 -14.80
N ARG A 85 3.87 -17.05 -14.07
CA ARG A 85 4.07 -17.41 -12.65
C ARG A 85 3.55 -16.35 -11.69
N CYS A 86 3.34 -15.14 -12.17
CA CYS A 86 2.92 -13.97 -11.41
C CYS A 86 2.40 -12.88 -12.33
N SER A 87 1.97 -11.77 -11.74
CA SER A 87 1.54 -10.55 -12.42
C SER A 87 2.42 -9.37 -11.95
N PRO A 88 3.05 -8.59 -12.87
CA PRO A 88 3.79 -7.37 -12.55
C PRO A 88 2.90 -6.27 -11.97
N LYS A 89 1.62 -6.24 -12.35
CA LYS A 89 0.63 -5.31 -11.76
C LYS A 89 0.39 -5.63 -10.29
N GLU A 90 0.32 -6.91 -9.93
CA GLU A 90 0.05 -7.34 -8.55
C GLU A 90 1.29 -7.31 -7.65
N SER A 91 2.50 -7.35 -8.23
CA SER A 91 3.72 -7.24 -7.45
C SER A 91 4.95 -6.80 -8.23
N HIS A 92 5.73 -5.92 -7.60
CA HIS A 92 7.07 -5.52 -8.05
C HIS A 92 8.14 -6.63 -7.98
N CYS A 93 7.84 -7.78 -7.37
CA CYS A 93 8.70 -8.97 -7.46
C CYS A 93 8.32 -9.89 -8.62
N CYS A 94 7.51 -9.40 -9.56
CA CYS A 94 7.23 -10.05 -10.82
C CYS A 94 7.77 -9.19 -11.96
N LYS A 95 8.43 -9.83 -12.92
CA LYS A 95 8.93 -9.20 -14.14
C LYS A 95 7.84 -9.11 -15.18
N GLU A 96 8.04 -8.23 -16.16
CA GLU A 96 7.16 -8.06 -17.33
C GLU A 96 7.05 -9.33 -18.18
N ASP A 97 8.02 -10.25 -18.09
CA ASP A 97 7.98 -11.57 -18.74
C ASP A 97 7.20 -12.63 -17.93
N CYS A 98 6.44 -12.19 -16.92
CA CYS A 98 5.60 -13.03 -16.08
C CYS A 98 6.37 -14.05 -15.22
N THR A 99 7.67 -13.81 -15.01
CA THR A 99 8.51 -14.61 -14.13
C THR A 99 8.80 -13.91 -12.80
N ILE A 100 9.11 -14.72 -11.79
CA ILE A 100 9.46 -14.21 -10.47
C ILE A 100 10.84 -13.55 -10.54
N GLU A 101 10.98 -12.38 -9.91
CA GLU A 101 12.27 -11.74 -9.74
C GLU A 101 13.21 -12.65 -8.95
N SER A 102 14.32 -13.02 -9.59
CA SER A 102 15.31 -13.95 -9.06
C SER A 102 16.38 -13.26 -8.21
N ASP A 103 16.54 -11.94 -8.37
CA ASP A 103 17.41 -11.15 -7.50
C ASP A 103 16.76 -10.96 -6.11
N ALA A 104 17.27 -11.69 -5.12
CA ALA A 104 16.88 -11.59 -3.70
C ALA A 104 17.25 -10.24 -3.04
N GLY A 105 17.72 -9.26 -3.82
CA GLY A 105 17.96 -7.89 -3.42
C GLY A 105 17.09 -6.88 -4.15
N ALA A 106 16.28 -7.24 -5.14
CA ALA A 106 15.51 -6.28 -5.91
C ALA A 106 14.53 -5.50 -5.02
N LEU A 107 14.45 -4.18 -5.21
CA LEU A 107 13.59 -3.30 -4.41
C LEU A 107 12.13 -3.51 -4.83
N CYS A 108 11.26 -3.95 -3.92
CA CYS A 108 9.84 -4.15 -4.20
C CYS A 108 8.90 -3.22 -3.43
N PHE A 109 9.37 -2.64 -2.33
CA PHE A 109 8.60 -1.65 -1.59
C PHE A 109 9.50 -0.59 -0.98
N ARG A 110 9.04 0.65 -1.02
CA ARG A 110 9.69 1.80 -0.38
C ARG A 110 8.61 2.79 0.04
N SER A 111 8.55 3.12 1.34
CA SER A 111 7.66 4.18 1.81
C SER A 111 8.17 5.56 1.40
N ASP A 112 7.30 6.55 1.25
CA ASP A 112 7.67 7.94 0.89
C ASP A 112 8.72 8.55 1.82
N THR A 113 8.71 8.12 3.08
CA THR A 113 9.64 8.60 4.11
C THR A 113 10.96 7.83 4.13
N HIS A 114 11.07 6.77 3.33
CA HIS A 114 12.17 5.80 3.29
C HIS A 114 12.41 5.05 4.61
N CYS A 115 11.50 5.17 5.58
CA CYS A 115 11.59 4.49 6.86
C CYS A 115 11.24 2.99 6.79
N LEU A 116 10.64 2.55 5.69
CA LEU A 116 10.36 1.15 5.42
C LEU A 116 10.77 0.84 3.99
N ILE A 117 11.57 -0.21 3.85
CA ILE A 117 12.06 -0.72 2.57
C ILE A 117 11.91 -2.24 2.63
N SER A 118 11.39 -2.83 1.56
CA SER A 118 11.36 -4.28 1.39
C SER A 118 11.97 -4.68 0.06
N ARG A 119 12.51 -5.89 0.02
CA ARG A 119 13.20 -6.46 -1.13
C ARG A 119 12.67 -7.86 -1.42
N CYS A 120 12.69 -8.24 -2.68
CA CYS A 120 12.27 -9.57 -3.12
C CYS A 120 13.12 -10.66 -2.47
N ASP A 121 12.55 -11.85 -2.30
CA ASP A 121 13.25 -13.01 -1.74
C ASP A 121 13.92 -13.88 -2.81
N GLY A 122 13.73 -13.56 -4.09
CA GLY A 122 14.25 -14.31 -5.23
C GLY A 122 13.43 -15.57 -5.59
N ARG A 123 12.34 -15.86 -4.88
CA ARG A 123 11.66 -17.16 -4.89
C ARG A 123 10.15 -17.05 -5.09
N THR A 124 9.55 -16.00 -4.57
CA THR A 124 8.11 -15.75 -4.65
C THR A 124 7.85 -14.39 -5.28
N ALA A 125 6.69 -14.24 -5.92
CA ALA A 125 6.27 -12.94 -6.41
C ALA A 125 5.76 -12.03 -5.27
N THR A 126 5.64 -12.51 -4.03
CA THR A 126 5.16 -11.68 -2.92
C THR A 126 6.28 -10.78 -2.41
N CYS A 127 6.07 -9.46 -2.39
CA CYS A 127 6.97 -8.55 -1.70
C CYS A 127 6.85 -8.78 -0.18
N PRO A 128 7.91 -9.20 0.53
CA PRO A 128 7.86 -9.48 1.95
C PRO A 128 7.46 -8.24 2.76
N ALA A 129 6.93 -8.45 3.97
CA ALA A 129 6.70 -7.34 4.89
C ALA A 129 8.03 -6.62 5.20
N PRO A 130 8.11 -5.27 5.10
CA PRO A 130 9.34 -4.55 5.33
C PRO A 130 9.80 -4.71 6.78
N PRO A 131 11.08 -5.04 7.03
CA PRO A 131 11.60 -5.08 8.40
C PRO A 131 11.61 -3.68 9.00
N LEU A 132 11.45 -3.60 10.32
CA LEU A 132 11.70 -2.35 11.04
C LEU A 132 13.19 -1.99 10.95
N PRO A 133 13.52 -0.69 10.73
CA PRO A 133 14.91 -0.24 10.73
C PRO A 133 15.61 -0.60 12.04
N ARG A 134 16.80 -1.20 11.92
CA ARG A 134 17.68 -1.48 13.08
C ARG A 134 18.54 -0.28 13.49
N MET A 135 18.72 0.66 12.56
CA MET A 135 19.52 1.87 12.75
C MET A 135 18.62 3.10 12.73
N VAL A 136 19.09 4.17 13.37
CA VAL A 136 18.45 5.49 13.29
C VAL A 136 18.61 6.02 11.87
N ILE A 137 17.51 6.04 11.11
CA ILE A 137 17.49 6.58 9.76
C ILE A 137 16.97 8.01 9.81
N PRO A 138 17.73 9.02 9.35
CA PRO A 138 17.24 10.39 9.25
C PRO A 138 16.22 10.50 8.12
N CYS A 139 15.22 11.35 8.33
CA CYS A 139 14.14 11.59 7.39
C CYS A 139 13.71 13.07 7.46
N LYS A 140 12.99 13.55 6.44
CA LYS A 140 12.65 14.99 6.28
C LYS A 140 13.88 15.91 6.41
N GLY A 141 14.90 15.69 5.58
CA GLY A 141 16.11 16.52 5.57
C GLY A 141 16.77 16.59 6.94
N THR A 142 16.98 15.44 7.58
CA THR A 142 17.59 15.25 8.92
C THR A 142 16.87 15.87 10.12
N SER A 143 15.74 16.56 9.91
CA SER A 143 14.97 17.15 11.02
C SER A 143 14.25 16.12 11.91
N LYS A 144 14.07 14.89 11.41
CA LYS A 144 13.41 13.78 12.12
C LYS A 144 14.14 12.47 11.87
N THR A 145 13.75 11.46 12.64
CA THR A 145 14.25 10.08 12.54
C THR A 145 13.09 9.08 12.41
N CYS A 146 13.38 7.94 11.80
CA CYS A 146 12.44 6.84 11.62
C CYS A 146 12.27 6.04 12.91
N LYS A 147 11.04 5.86 13.39
CA LYS A 147 10.69 5.01 14.53
C LYS A 147 9.38 4.29 14.27
N GLY A 148 9.37 2.97 14.48
CA GLY A 148 8.21 2.12 14.16
C GLY A 148 7.79 2.18 12.69
N GLY A 149 8.74 2.36 11.76
CA GLY A 149 8.46 2.46 10.33
C GLY A 149 7.95 3.83 9.85
N ALA A 150 7.82 4.83 10.74
CA ALA A 150 7.36 6.17 10.38
C ALA A 150 8.40 7.26 10.69
N CYS A 151 8.45 8.29 9.85
CA CYS A 151 9.29 9.47 10.09
C CYS A 151 8.67 10.37 11.15
N ASN A 152 8.93 10.09 12.42
CA ASN A 152 8.19 10.69 13.52
C ASN A 152 8.97 10.96 14.80
N SER A 153 10.18 10.42 14.93
CA SER A 153 11.04 10.64 16.08
C SER A 153 12.02 11.78 15.80
N THR A 154 12.87 12.06 16.78
CA THR A 154 13.99 13.01 16.69
C THR A 154 15.21 12.35 17.29
N VAL A 155 16.40 12.79 16.87
CA VAL A 155 17.67 12.31 17.46
C VAL A 155 17.67 12.46 18.98
N CYS A 156 17.17 13.57 19.53
CA CYS A 156 17.05 13.76 20.97
C CYS A 156 16.19 12.67 21.62
N ALA A 157 14.99 12.43 21.09
CA ALA A 157 14.06 11.44 21.63
C ALA A 157 14.56 9.98 21.49
N ASP A 158 15.43 9.72 20.52
CA ASP A 158 16.06 8.41 20.34
C ASP A 158 17.20 8.16 21.35
N HIS A 159 17.66 9.22 22.04
CA HIS A 159 18.67 9.19 23.10
C HIS A 159 18.12 9.62 24.47
N ASP A 160 16.79 9.53 24.68
CA ASP A 160 16.10 9.92 25.91
C ASP A 160 16.30 11.38 26.35
N LEU A 161 16.56 12.27 25.39
CA LEU A 161 16.70 13.71 25.58
C LEU A 161 15.43 14.47 25.15
N LYS A 162 15.16 15.60 25.80
CA LYS A 162 14.07 16.51 25.42
C LYS A 162 14.54 17.48 24.32
N THR A 163 13.70 17.69 23.33
CA THR A 163 13.91 18.76 22.34
C THR A 163 13.74 20.13 23.00
N ALA A 164 14.73 21.00 22.86
CA ALA A 164 14.66 22.40 23.27
C ALA A 164 14.60 23.31 22.03
N SER A 165 13.90 24.44 22.15
CA SER A 165 13.96 25.48 21.11
C SER A 165 15.35 26.11 21.11
N ALA A 166 15.95 26.26 19.92
CA ALA A 166 17.19 27.01 19.78
C ALA A 166 16.96 28.46 20.25
N LYS A 167 17.79 28.95 21.17
CA LYS A 167 17.84 30.39 21.45
C LYS A 167 18.47 31.06 20.23
N THR A 168 17.71 31.96 19.61
CA THR A 168 18.19 32.84 18.54
C THR A 168 18.90 34.04 19.12
#